data_AF-A0A4Q0A0S7-F1
#
_entry.id   AF-A0A4Q0A0S7-F1
#
_cell.length_a   1.000
_cell.length_b   1.000
_cell.length_c   1.000
_cell.angle_alpha   90.00
_cell.angle_beta   90.00
_cell.angle_gamma   90.00
#
_symmetry.space_group_name_H-M   'P 1'
#
loop_
_entity.id
_entity.type
_entity.pdbx_description
1 polymer ?
#
loop_
_entity_poly.entity_id
_entity_poly.type
_entity_poly.pdbx_seq_one_letter_code
_entity_poly.pdbx_strand_id
1 'polypeptide(L)'
;ILEKQRIPSNDELLYDPAADDRDIQWVTAKTKGNCPMCLMPVCYDCQRHERFGNQYRAMFVENCKVVKTCLLRYANGQLDSPDTYYPVECLECGTRIAVLDHDDVYHFFNVIAF
;
A
#
# COMPACT_ATOMS: atom_id res chain seq x y z
N ILE A 1 -4.27 43.97 -23.10
CA ILE A 1 -3.32 43.26 -23.99
C ILE A 1 -2.70 42.19 -23.12
N LEU A 2 -3.08 40.93 -23.30
CA LEU A 2 -2.56 39.83 -22.48
C LEU A 2 -1.19 39.45 -23.05
N GLU A 3 -0.13 39.73 -22.32
CA GLU A 3 1.22 39.28 -22.67
C GLU A 3 1.23 37.75 -22.67
N LYS A 4 1.34 37.16 -23.86
CA LYS A 4 1.60 35.72 -24.01
C LYS A 4 2.96 35.45 -23.38
N GLN A 5 2.97 34.86 -22.19
CA GLN A 5 4.20 34.31 -21.62
C GLN A 5 4.80 33.31 -22.62
N ARG A 6 6.09 33.48 -22.90
CA ARG A 6 6.87 32.60 -23.79
C ARG A 6 6.88 31.20 -23.19
N ILE A 7 6.29 30.24 -23.89
CA ILE A 7 6.37 28.82 -23.52
C ILE A 7 7.81 28.36 -23.84
N PRO A 8 8.61 27.94 -22.83
CA PRO A 8 9.97 27.44 -23.07
C PRO A 8 9.94 26.19 -23.95
N SER A 9 10.95 26.00 -24.80
CA SER A 9 11.13 24.74 -25.53
C SER A 9 11.71 23.66 -24.62
N ASN A 10 11.57 22.38 -24.99
CA ASN A 10 12.13 21.27 -24.20
C ASN A 10 13.64 21.42 -23.92
N ASP A 11 14.41 22.03 -24.83
CA ASP A 11 15.85 22.28 -24.65
C ASP A 11 16.16 23.38 -23.62
N GLU A 12 15.18 24.20 -23.26
CA GLU A 12 15.26 25.23 -22.20
C GLU A 12 14.69 24.72 -20.87
N LEU A 13 14.05 23.54 -20.84
CA LEU A 13 13.54 22.92 -19.62
C LEU A 13 14.68 22.19 -18.91
N LEU A 14 14.78 22.38 -17.59
CA LEU A 14 15.70 21.62 -16.74
C LEU A 14 15.21 20.17 -16.48
N TYR A 15 14.14 19.74 -17.16
CA TYR A 15 13.49 18.43 -17.03
C TYR A 15 12.94 17.96 -18.38
N ASP A 16 12.85 16.65 -18.59
CA ASP A 16 12.18 16.06 -19.75
C ASP A 16 10.66 15.98 -19.47
N PRO A 17 9.82 16.76 -20.15
CA PRO A 17 8.39 16.77 -19.90
C PRO A 17 7.68 15.46 -20.29
N ALA A 18 8.31 14.59 -21.09
CA ALA A 18 7.79 13.26 -21.40
C ALA A 18 8.27 12.18 -20.42
N ALA A 19 9.25 12.48 -19.55
CA ALA A 19 9.70 11.55 -18.52
C ALA A 19 8.63 11.33 -17.46
N ASP A 20 7.98 12.42 -17.03
CA ASP A 20 6.92 12.38 -16.03
C ASP A 20 5.78 11.42 -16.45
N ASP A 21 5.34 11.48 -17.72
CA ASP A 21 4.29 10.59 -18.25
C ASP A 21 4.70 9.11 -18.21
N ARG A 22 5.97 8.80 -18.47
CA ARG A 22 6.50 7.43 -18.42
C ARG A 22 6.59 6.93 -16.98
N ASP A 23 7.03 7.80 -16.07
CA ASP A 23 7.17 7.48 -14.66
C ASP A 23 5.81 7.25 -13.99
N ILE A 24 4.79 8.04 -14.33
CA ILE A 24 3.40 7.83 -13.89
C ILE A 24 2.89 6.44 -14.30
N GLN A 25 3.15 6.03 -15.54
CA GLN A 25 2.75 4.71 -16.03
C GLN A 25 3.47 3.59 -15.27
N TRP A 26 4.75 3.76 -14.96
CA TRP A 26 5.52 2.79 -14.20
C TRP A 26 5.00 2.66 -12.76
N VAL A 27 4.77 3.78 -12.07
CA VAL A 27 4.27 3.81 -10.68
C VAL A 27 2.89 3.17 -10.60
N THR A 28 1.97 3.56 -11.49
CA THR A 28 0.60 3.04 -11.52
C THR A 28 0.55 1.54 -11.81
N ALA A 29 1.47 1.05 -12.65
CA ALA A 29 1.55 -0.37 -12.95
C ALA A 29 2.17 -1.20 -11.82
N LYS A 30 3.02 -0.61 -10.97
CA LYS A 30 3.75 -1.33 -9.92
C LYS A 30 3.08 -1.22 -8.55
N THR A 31 2.68 -0.03 -8.10
CA THR A 31 2.42 0.23 -6.68
C THR A 31 0.95 0.39 -6.38
N LYS A 32 0.43 -0.43 -5.44
CA LYS A 32 -0.98 -0.40 -5.05
C LYS A 32 -1.21 -0.02 -3.59
N GLY A 33 -0.19 -0.04 -2.72
CA GLY A 33 -0.36 0.32 -1.32
C GLY A 33 0.91 0.81 -0.64
N ASN A 34 0.80 1.93 0.07
CA ASN A 34 1.87 2.53 0.85
C ASN A 34 1.48 2.64 2.33
N CYS A 35 2.50 2.59 3.20
CA CYS A 35 2.33 2.86 4.62
C CYS A 35 1.85 4.31 4.84
N PRO A 36 0.81 4.56 5.64
CA PRO A 36 0.27 5.92 5.83
C PRO A 36 1.20 6.84 6.62
N MET A 37 2.16 6.29 7.36
CA MET A 37 3.02 7.06 8.25
C MET A 37 4.35 7.45 7.59
N CYS A 38 4.97 6.53 6.84
CA CYS A 38 6.27 6.76 6.20
C CYS A 38 6.25 6.65 4.66
N LEU A 39 5.08 6.41 4.05
CA LEU A 39 4.88 6.25 2.60
C LEU A 39 5.70 5.12 1.94
N MET A 40 6.32 4.26 2.73
CA MET A 40 7.03 3.09 2.22
C MET A 40 6.06 2.17 1.48
N PRO A 41 6.41 1.66 0.28
CA PRO A 41 5.58 0.71 -0.45
C PRO A 41 5.47 -0.60 0.34
N VAL A 42 4.24 -1.03 0.59
CA VAL A 42 3.95 -2.25 1.36
C VAL A 42 3.31 -3.34 0.52
N CYS A 43 2.73 -2.98 -0.63
CA CYS A 43 2.13 -3.93 -1.54
C CYS A 43 2.10 -3.41 -2.98
N TYR A 44 2.54 -4.26 -3.91
CA TYR A 44 2.48 -4.02 -5.35
C TYR A 44 1.27 -4.72 -6.00
N ASP A 45 0.79 -5.83 -5.41
CA ASP A 45 -0.37 -6.56 -5.90
C ASP A 45 -1.38 -6.87 -4.80
N CYS A 46 -2.41 -6.02 -4.71
CA CYS A 46 -3.56 -6.22 -3.85
C CYS A 46 -4.87 -6.15 -4.63
N GLN A 47 -5.89 -6.76 -4.05
CA GLN A 47 -7.27 -6.76 -4.50
C GLN A 47 -8.13 -6.06 -3.44
N ARG A 48 -9.07 -5.22 -3.86
CA ARG A 48 -10.00 -4.58 -2.94
C ARG A 48 -10.89 -5.64 -2.28
N HIS A 49 -11.12 -5.51 -0.98
CA HIS A 49 -11.99 -6.42 -0.24
C HIS A 49 -13.45 -6.25 -0.69
N GLU A 50 -14.17 -7.36 -0.88
CA GLU A 50 -15.57 -7.34 -1.36
C GLU A 50 -16.52 -6.64 -0.38
N ARG A 51 -16.39 -6.96 0.91
CA ARG A 51 -17.23 -6.40 1.99
C ARG A 51 -16.88 -4.98 2.41
N PHE A 52 -15.61 -4.58 2.32
CA PHE A 52 -15.10 -3.33 2.90
C PHE A 52 -14.31 -2.57 1.85
N GLY A 53 -14.90 -1.51 1.29
CA GLY A 53 -14.32 -0.80 0.16
C GLY A 53 -12.97 -0.12 0.43
N ASN A 54 -12.63 0.12 1.71
CA ASN A 54 -11.38 0.73 2.15
C ASN A 54 -10.34 -0.29 2.64
N GLN A 55 -10.59 -1.59 2.49
CA GLN A 55 -9.67 -2.65 2.88
C GLN A 55 -9.18 -3.41 1.64
N TYR A 56 -7.98 -3.97 1.74
CA TYR A 56 -7.32 -4.64 0.63
C TYR A 56 -6.75 -5.99 1.08
N ARG A 57 -6.76 -6.96 0.18
CA ARG A 57 -6.21 -8.30 0.39
C ARG A 57 -5.00 -8.52 -0.50
N ALA A 58 -3.96 -9.17 0.01
CA ALA A 58 -2.79 -9.54 -0.77
C ALA A 58 -2.22 -10.88 -0.33
N MET A 59 -1.62 -11.61 -1.26
CA MET A 59 -0.83 -12.81 -0.96
C MET A 59 0.63 -12.46 -0.67
N PHE A 60 1.15 -11.42 -1.33
CA PHE A 60 2.54 -10.99 -1.19
C PHE A 60 2.62 -9.54 -0.73
N VAL A 61 3.56 -9.29 0.18
CA VAL A 61 3.78 -7.98 0.79
C VAL A 61 5.27 -7.67 0.82
N GLU A 62 5.59 -6.39 0.84
CA GLU A 62 6.94 -5.87 0.90
C GLU A 62 7.08 -4.99 2.13
N ASN A 63 8.28 -4.89 2.70
CA ASN A 63 8.57 -3.98 3.82
C ASN A 63 7.61 -4.13 5.03
N CYS A 64 7.17 -5.37 5.29
CA CYS A 64 6.24 -5.72 6.36
C CYS A 64 6.84 -6.79 7.27
N LYS A 65 6.48 -6.78 8.56
CA LYS A 65 6.83 -7.82 9.53
C LYS A 65 5.57 -8.38 10.19
N VAL A 66 5.47 -9.71 10.28
CA VAL A 66 4.37 -10.41 10.95
C VAL A 66 4.75 -10.63 12.42
N VAL A 67 3.95 -10.09 13.33
CA VAL A 67 4.17 -10.18 14.78
C VAL A 67 3.50 -11.44 15.31
N LYS A 68 4.17 -12.59 15.17
CA LYS A 68 3.64 -13.91 15.59
C LYS A 68 3.47 -14.08 17.11
N THR A 69 4.04 -13.18 17.90
CA THR A 69 3.93 -13.18 19.37
C THR A 69 2.60 -12.60 19.87
N CYS A 70 1.87 -11.89 19.00
CA CYS A 70 0.60 -11.26 19.32
C CYS A 70 -0.49 -11.90 18.47
N LEU A 71 -1.55 -12.41 19.10
CA LEU A 71 -2.64 -13.07 18.42
C LEU A 71 -3.93 -12.29 18.65
N LEU A 72 -4.53 -11.80 17.57
CA LEU A 72 -5.82 -11.13 17.62
C LEU A 72 -6.93 -12.17 17.39
N ARG A 73 -7.98 -12.04 18.19
CA ARG A 73 -9.20 -12.85 18.09
C ARG A 73 -10.41 -11.93 18.12
N TYR A 74 -11.45 -12.30 17.38
CA TYR A 74 -12.78 -11.80 17.68
C TYR A 74 -13.24 -12.31 19.04
N ALA A 75 -14.09 -11.54 19.74
CA ALA A 75 -14.47 -11.75 21.14
C ALA A 75 -15.01 -13.16 21.50
N ASN A 76 -15.33 -13.97 20.47
CA ASN A 76 -16.00 -15.26 20.61
C ASN A 76 -15.15 -16.42 20.04
N GLY A 77 -13.92 -16.17 19.54
CA GLY A 77 -13.12 -17.15 18.81
C GLY A 77 -12.28 -18.08 19.71
N GLN A 78 -12.35 -19.39 19.45
CA GLN A 78 -11.44 -20.40 20.02
C GLN A 78 -10.00 -20.21 19.53
N LEU A 79 -9.02 -20.74 20.28
CA LEU A 79 -7.63 -20.86 19.84
C LEU A 79 -7.59 -21.75 18.58
N ASP A 80 -6.97 -21.28 17.50
CA ASP A 80 -6.91 -21.94 16.18
C ASP A 80 -8.23 -21.99 15.39
N SER A 81 -9.21 -21.13 15.72
CA SER A 81 -10.33 -20.90 14.81
C SER A 81 -9.88 -20.09 13.58
N PRO A 82 -10.58 -20.19 12.42
CA PRO A 82 -10.31 -19.36 11.23
C PRO A 82 -10.41 -17.85 11.48
N ASP A 83 -10.87 -17.46 12.67
CA ASP A 83 -10.98 -16.09 13.16
C ASP A 83 -9.74 -15.59 13.92
N THR A 84 -8.61 -16.27 13.72
CA THR A 84 -7.32 -15.95 14.35
C THR A 84 -6.46 -15.15 13.39
N TYR A 85 -5.91 -14.03 13.88
CA TYR A 85 -5.14 -13.11 13.04
C TYR A 85 -3.83 -12.68 13.71
N TYR A 86 -2.76 -12.61 12.91
CA TYR A 86 -1.46 -12.08 13.34
C TYR A 86 -1.31 -10.63 12.87
N PRO A 87 -0.97 -9.69 13.76
CA PRO A 87 -0.70 -8.32 13.34
C PRO A 87 0.48 -8.22 12.37
N VAL A 88 0.35 -7.31 11.41
CA VAL A 88 1.39 -6.98 10.45
C VAL A 88 1.73 -5.51 10.56
N GLU A 89 3.01 -5.24 10.76
CA GLU A 89 3.56 -3.91 10.97
C GLU A 89 4.49 -3.54 9.82
N CYS A 90 4.53 -2.25 9.48
CA CYS A 90 5.54 -1.71 8.59
C CYS A 90 6.93 -1.92 9.21
N LEU A 91 7.88 -2.37 8.40
CA LEU A 91 9.24 -2.65 8.84
C LEU A 91 9.98 -1.37 9.27
N GLU A 92 9.73 -0.26 8.59
CA GLU A 92 10.42 1.00 8.81
C GLU A 92 9.92 1.75 10.03
N CYS A 93 8.61 1.99 10.10
CA CYS A 93 8.02 2.88 11.11
C CYS A 93 7.28 2.15 12.23
N GLY A 94 7.13 0.82 12.14
CA GLY A 94 6.41 0.01 13.13
C GLY A 94 4.89 0.21 13.14
N THR A 95 4.34 1.05 12.25
CA THR A 95 2.88 1.26 12.18
C THR A 95 2.18 -0.05 11.82
N ARG A 96 1.14 -0.41 12.58
CA ARG A 96 0.30 -1.55 12.25
C ARG A 96 -0.61 -1.21 11.06
N ILE A 97 -0.41 -1.95 9.96
CA ILE A 97 -1.02 -1.66 8.66
C ILE A 97 -1.93 -2.78 8.17
N ALA A 98 -1.72 -4.00 8.65
CA ALA A 98 -2.46 -5.18 8.21
C ALA A 98 -2.59 -6.24 9.32
N VAL A 99 -3.34 -7.29 9.02
CA VAL A 99 -3.30 -8.58 9.73
C VAL A 99 -3.10 -9.71 8.72
N LEU A 100 -2.49 -10.81 9.16
CA LEU A 100 -2.38 -12.07 8.43
C LEU A 100 -3.39 -13.06 8.99
N ASP A 101 -4.20 -13.67 8.14
CA ASP A 101 -5.16 -14.70 8.55
C ASP A 101 -4.56 -16.11 8.52
N HIS A 102 -5.39 -17.12 8.72
CA HIS A 102 -5.00 -18.53 8.71
C HIS A 102 -4.66 -19.10 7.33
N ASP A 103 -5.13 -18.47 6.25
CA ASP A 103 -4.89 -18.88 4.86
C ASP A 103 -3.64 -18.18 4.28
N ASP A 104 -2.80 -17.58 5.15
CA ASP A 104 -1.65 -16.76 4.81
C ASP A 104 -2.01 -15.56 3.89
N VAL A 105 -3.23 -15.02 4.03
CA VAL A 105 -3.70 -13.83 3.32
C VAL A 105 -3.57 -12.59 4.20
N TYR A 106 -2.95 -11.55 3.65
CA TYR A 106 -2.79 -10.25 4.30
C TYR A 106 -4.03 -9.39 4.06
N HIS A 107 -4.60 -8.85 5.14
CA HIS A 107 -5.73 -7.92 5.13
C HIS A 107 -5.27 -6.54 5.62
N PHE A 108 -5.12 -5.60 4.70
CA PHE A 108 -4.75 -4.22 4.97
C PHE A 108 -5.97 -3.36 5.30
N PHE A 109 -5.85 -2.54 6.35
CA PHE A 109 -6.89 -1.61 6.80
C PHE A 109 -6.40 -0.16 6.97
N ASN A 110 -5.08 0.04 7.04
CA ASN A 110 -4.43 1.35 7.15
C ASN A 110 -3.35 1.49 6.07
N VAL A 111 -3.75 1.53 4.81
CA VAL A 111 -2.84 1.78 3.67
C VAL A 111 -3.38 2.89 2.78
N ILE A 112 -2.47 3.72 2.26
CA ILE A 112 -2.80 4.69 1.22
C ILE A 112 -2.58 3.98 -0.12
N ALA A 113 -3.68 3.65 -0.78
CA ALA A 113 -3.68 3.07 -2.12
C ALA A 113 -3.83 4.20 -3.17
N PHE A 114 -3.09 4.08 -4.27
CA PHE A 114 -3.17 4.97 -5.44
C PHE A 114 -3.78 4.23 -6.62
#